data_AF-A0A4R6U6Q2-F1
#
_entry.id   AF-A0A4R6U6Q2-F1
#
_cell.length_a   1.000
_cell.length_b   1.000
_cell.length_c   1.000
_cell.angle_alpha   90.00
_cell.angle_beta   90.00
_cell.angle_gamma   90.00
#
_symmetry.space_group_name_H-M   'P 1'
#
loop_
_entity.id
_entity.type
_entity.pdbx_description
1 polymer ?
#
loop_
_entity_poly.entity_id
_entity_poly.type
_entity_poly.pdbx_seq_one_letter_code
_entity_poly.pdbx_strand_id
1 'polypeptide(L)' 'MHFNIYLDDATGRQLDAMAKQAGESRNALIRKAVGEWLARQSQPQWPQAVLNFKGMAEMPSFEAGRDRLKPPVDDPLA' A
#
# COMPACT_ATOMS: atom_id res chain seq x y z
N MET A 1 -7.38 -7.66 -22.25
CA MET A 1 -8.02 -6.37 -22.63
C MET A 1 -6.99 -5.52 -23.36
N HIS A 2 -7.35 -4.94 -24.51
CA HIS A 2 -6.52 -3.94 -25.21
C HIS A 2 -7.12 -2.56 -24.95
N PHE A 3 -6.30 -1.61 -24.50
CA PHE A 3 -6.71 -0.24 -24.23
C PHE A 3 -5.58 0.70 -24.63
N ASN A 4 -5.93 1.93 -24.98
CA ASN A 4 -4.98 2.98 -25.35
C ASN A 4 -4.79 3.91 -24.16
N ILE A 5 -3.53 4.33 -23.93
CA ILE A 5 -3.19 5.34 -22.93
C ILE A 5 -2.46 6.49 -23.62
N TYR A 6 -2.77 7.70 -23.20
CA TYR A 6 -2.07 8.90 -23.63
C TYR A 6 -1.05 9.26 -22.54
N LEU A 7 0.20 9.39 -22.95
CA LEU A 7 1.32 9.83 -22.13
C LEU A 7 1.89 11.09 -22.76
N ASP A 8 2.43 11.98 -21.94
CA ASP A 8 3.17 13.12 -22.46
C ASP A 8 4.48 12.66 -23.15
N ASP A 9 5.01 13.51 -24.03
CA ASP A 9 6.20 13.21 -24.84
C ASP A 9 7.46 12.94 -24.00
N ALA A 10 7.58 13.53 -22.81
CA ALA A 10 8.72 13.30 -21.95
C ALA A 10 8.65 11.89 -21.35
N THR A 11 7.50 11.53 -20.80
CA THR A 11 7.23 10.19 -20.25
C THR A 11 7.37 9.11 -21.33
N GLY A 12 6.84 9.34 -22.53
CA GLY A 12 6.98 8.41 -23.65
C GLY A 12 8.43 8.13 -24.04
N ARG A 13 9.27 9.19 -24.13
CA ARG A 13 10.70 9.04 -24.43
C ARG A 13 11.47 8.31 -23.33
N GLN A 14 11.17 8.59 -22.07
CA GLN A 14 11.80 7.91 -20.93
C GLN A 14 11.45 6.41 -20.93
N LEU A 15 10.18 6.07 -21.19
CA LEU A 15 9.75 4.68 -21.31
C LEU A 15 10.46 3.95 -22.45
N ASP A 16 10.61 4.60 -23.61
CA ASP A 16 11.33 4.04 -24.75
C ASP A 16 12.82 3.77 -24.44
N ALA A 17 13.48 4.70 -23.73
CA ALA A 17 14.86 4.52 -23.31
C ALA A 17 15.00 3.34 -22.33
N MET A 18 14.12 3.26 -21.34
CA MET A 18 14.12 2.17 -20.36
C MET A 18 13.82 0.81 -21.00
N ALA A 19 12.89 0.76 -21.96
CA ALA A 19 12.55 -0.46 -22.70
C ALA A 19 13.79 -1.02 -23.43
N LYS A 20 14.53 -0.14 -24.12
CA LYS A 20 15.79 -0.51 -24.79
C LYS A 20 16.84 -1.01 -23.81
N GLN A 21 17.02 -0.31 -22.69
CA GLN A 21 18.00 -0.70 -21.67
C GLN A 21 17.68 -2.05 -21.03
N ALA A 22 16.39 -2.32 -20.80
CA ALA A 22 15.93 -3.58 -20.20
C ALA A 22 15.85 -4.75 -21.20
N GLY A 23 15.97 -4.50 -22.51
CA GLY A 23 15.75 -5.52 -23.54
C GLY A 23 14.27 -5.97 -23.63
N GLU A 24 13.34 -5.11 -23.21
CA GLU A 24 11.91 -5.41 -23.16
C GLU A 24 11.10 -4.50 -24.08
N SER A 25 9.89 -4.92 -24.45
CA SER A 25 8.96 -4.01 -25.15
C SER A 25 8.39 -2.96 -24.18
N ARG A 26 8.07 -1.77 -24.69
CA ARG A 26 7.31 -0.74 -23.93
C ARG A 26 6.09 -1.32 -23.22
N ASN A 27 5.32 -2.15 -23.91
CA ASN A 27 4.12 -2.78 -23.35
C ASN A 27 4.44 -3.75 -22.21
N ALA A 28 5.58 -4.42 -22.23
CA ALA A 28 6.01 -5.27 -21.12
C ALA A 28 6.31 -4.41 -19.88
N LEU A 29 7.04 -3.30 -20.04
CA LEU A 29 7.29 -2.35 -18.95
C LEU A 29 6.00 -1.72 -18.41
N ILE A 30 5.08 -1.28 -19.28
CA ILE A 30 3.78 -0.73 -18.87
C ILE A 30 3.01 -1.74 -18.03
N ARG A 31 2.93 -3.01 -18.48
CA ARG A 31 2.23 -4.06 -17.72
C ARG A 31 2.85 -4.28 -16.35
N LYS A 32 4.18 -4.33 -16.25
CA LYS A 32 4.88 -4.47 -14.97
C LYS A 32 4.60 -3.28 -14.04
N ALA A 33 4.78 -2.06 -14.54
CA ALA A 33 4.55 -0.85 -13.77
C ALA A 33 3.10 -0.75 -13.25
N VAL A 34 2.12 -1.02 -14.11
CA VAL A 34 0.70 -1.04 -13.71
C VAL A 34 0.43 -2.14 -12.69
N GLY A 35 0.97 -3.35 -12.90
CA GLY A 35 0.81 -4.48 -11.99
C GLY A 35 1.39 -4.20 -10.60
N GLU A 36 2.62 -3.66 -10.53
CA GLU A 36 3.26 -3.27 -9.27
C GLU A 36 2.49 -2.15 -8.56
N TRP A 37 2.04 -1.13 -9.31
CA TRP A 37 1.26 -0.05 -8.73
C TRP A 37 -0.05 -0.58 -8.14
N LEU A 38 -0.78 -1.40 -8.89
CA LEU A 38 -2.02 -2.02 -8.41
C LEU A 38 -1.78 -2.92 -7.21
N ALA A 39 -0.72 -3.72 -7.20
CA ALA A 39 -0.37 -4.59 -6.06
C ALA A 39 -0.09 -3.79 -4.78
N ARG A 40 0.53 -2.60 -4.91
CA ARG A 40 0.74 -1.68 -3.78
C ARG A 40 -0.59 -1.09 -3.30
N GLN A 41 -1.50 -0.74 -4.20
CA GLN A 41 -2.82 -0.19 -3.82
C GLN A 41 -3.79 -1.25 -3.30
N SER A 42 -3.64 -2.50 -3.74
CA SER A 42 -4.53 -3.60 -3.39
C SER A 42 -4.18 -4.25 -2.05
N GLN A 43 -3.14 -3.78 -1.35
CA GLN A 43 -2.93 -4.21 0.02
C GLN A 43 -4.13 -3.74 0.86
N PRO A 44 -4.80 -4.63 1.61
CA PRO A 44 -5.90 -4.23 2.47
C PRO A 44 -5.36 -3.30 3.56
N GLN A 45 -5.39 -2.01 3.30
CA GLN A 45 -5.03 -0.97 4.25
C GLN A 45 -6.32 -0.37 4.81
N TRP A 46 -6.37 -0.22 6.13
CA TRP A 46 -7.44 0.51 6.77
C TRP A 46 -7.47 1.95 6.21
N PRO A 47 -8.65 2.53 5.95
CA PRO A 47 -8.75 3.92 5.54
C PRO A 47 -8.02 4.82 6.52
N GLN A 48 -7.46 5.94 6.04
CA GLN A 48 -6.69 6.83 6.90
C GLN A 48 -7.51 7.37 8.08
N ALA A 49 -8.83 7.50 7.91
CA ALA A 49 -9.76 7.85 8.99
C ALA A 49 -9.74 6.84 10.14
N VAL A 50 -9.64 5.53 9.83
CA VAL A 50 -9.53 4.47 10.85
C VAL A 50 -8.14 4.48 11.48
N LEU A 51 -7.08 4.57 10.68
CA LEU A 51 -5.69 4.61 11.19
C LEU A 51 -5.41 5.84 12.08
N ASN A 52 -6.03 6.97 11.76
CA ASN A 52 -5.86 8.21 12.51
C ASN A 52 -6.87 8.39 13.65
N PHE A 53 -7.81 7.46 13.84
CA PHE A 53 -8.82 7.58 14.88
C PHE A 53 -8.16 7.51 16.26
N LYS A 54 -8.37 8.54 17.10
CA LYS A 54 -7.81 8.64 18.45
C LYS A 54 -8.82 8.33 19.57
N GLY A 55 -9.98 7.80 19.22
CA GLY A 55 -11.11 7.66 20.14
C GLY A 55 -12.02 8.89 20.15
N MET A 56 -13.10 8.83 20.92
CA MET A 56 -14.00 9.96 21.12
C MET A 56 -13.43 10.87 22.21
N ALA A 57 -13.45 12.19 22.01
CA ALA A 57 -12.84 13.16 22.94
C ALA A 57 -13.42 13.09 24.36
N GLU A 58 -14.71 12.77 24.49
CA GLU A 58 -15.42 12.65 25.77
C GLU A 58 -15.16 11.31 26.49
N MET A 59 -14.41 10.40 25.88
CA MET A 59 -14.10 9.10 26.45
C MET A 59 -12.60 8.98 26.75
N PRO A 60 -12.23 8.32 27.86
CA PRO A 60 -10.84 7.97 28.10
C PRO A 60 -10.32 7.08 26.96
N SER A 61 -9.03 7.19 26.66
CA SER A 61 -8.40 6.31 25.66
C SER A 61 -8.54 4.85 26.07
N PHE A 62 -8.61 3.96 25.08
CA PHE A 62 -8.70 2.53 25.32
C PHE A 62 -7.56 2.03 26.24
N GLU A 63 -6.36 2.58 26.06
CA GLU A 63 -5.16 2.24 26.81
C GLU A 63 -5.21 2.67 28.28
N ALA A 64 -6.03 3.66 28.65
CA ALA A 64 -6.11 4.17 30.04
C ALA A 64 -6.57 3.10 31.05
N GLY A 65 -7.23 2.03 30.58
CA GLY A 65 -7.64 0.90 31.43
C GLY A 65 -6.54 -0.16 31.66
N ARG A 66 -5.40 -0.08 30.97
CA ARG A 66 -4.38 -1.14 30.97
C ARG A 66 -3.75 -1.35 32.33
N ASP A 67 -3.62 -0.31 33.14
CA ASP A 67 -3.02 -0.39 34.48
C ASP A 67 -3.83 -1.27 35.44
N ARG A 68 -5.10 -1.55 35.12
CA ARG A 68 -5.98 -2.42 35.91
C ARG A 68 -5.98 -3.87 35.43
N LEU A 69 -5.30 -4.16 34.32
CA LEU A 69 -5.21 -5.52 33.79
C LEU A 69 -4.20 -6.31 34.61
N LYS A 70 -4.58 -7.53 35.01
CA LYS A 70 -3.61 -8.49 35.55
C LYS A 70 -2.65 -8.90 34.42
N PRO A 71 -1.38 -9.16 34.72
CA PRO A 71 -0.46 -9.75 33.76
C PRO A 71 -1.08 -11.03 33.17
N PRO A 72 -0.81 -11.35 31.88
CA PRO A 72 -1.15 -12.65 31.33
C PRO A 72 -0.57 -13.75 32.23
N VAL A 73 -1.32 -14.82 32.43
CA VAL A 73 -0.78 -16.03 33.06
C VAL A 73 0.24 -16.63 32.08
N ASP A 74 1.33 -17.19 32.60
CA ASP A 74 2.32 -17.89 31.77
C ASP A 74 1.62 -18.93 30.88
N ASP A 75 1.99 -18.94 29.61
CA ASP A 75 1.44 -19.88 28.65
C ASP A 75 1.83 -21.32 29.06
N PRO A 76 0.87 -22.19 29.40
CA PRO A 76 1.17 -23.56 29.81
C PRO A 76 1.71 -24.44 28.66
N LEU A 77 1.75 -23.91 27.43
CA LEU A 77 2.18 -24.61 26.22
C LEU A 77 3.40 -23.96 25.51
N ALA A 78 4.02 -22.92 26.10
CA ALA A 78 5.20 -22.25 25.54
C ALA A 78 6.51 -23.04 25.75
#